data_AF-A0A9X1IL41-F1
#
_entry.id   AF-A0A9X1IL41-F1
#
_cell.length_a   1.000
_cell.length_b   1.000
_cell.length_c   1.000
_cell.angle_alpha   90.00
_cell.angle_beta   90.00
_cell.angle_gamma   90.00
#
_symmetry.space_group_name_H-M   'P 1'
#
loop_
_entity.id
_entity.type
_entity.pdbx_description
1 polymer ?
#
loop_
_entity_poly.entity_id
_entity_poly.type
_entity_poly.pdbx_seq_one_letter_code
_entity_poly.pdbx_strand_id
1 'polypeptide(L)'
;MANTVFCKKYQKEMEALDRAPLPGAKGKEILTSVSKQAWQEWQLLQTMMINEKQLNLMQPASRQYVLEQMDKFFNNEETDKLAGYVSPDDITEL
;
A
#
# COMPACT_ATOMS: atom_id res chain seq x y z
N MET A 1 -11.17 -6.29 -20.09
CA MET A 1 -11.99 -6.84 -18.98
C MET A 1 -11.30 -6.42 -17.71
N ALA A 2 -11.97 -5.66 -16.84
CA ALA A 2 -11.39 -5.27 -15.56
C ALA A 2 -11.42 -6.50 -14.65
N ASN A 3 -10.25 -7.03 -14.31
CA ASN A 3 -10.16 -8.07 -13.28
C ASN A 3 -10.52 -7.40 -11.95
N THR A 4 -11.44 -7.99 -11.19
CA THR A 4 -11.75 -7.55 -9.83
C THR A 4 -10.98 -8.38 -8.82
N VAL A 5 -10.71 -7.80 -7.66
CA VAL A 5 -10.04 -8.45 -6.54
C VAL A 5 -10.75 -8.09 -5.25
N PHE A 6 -10.82 -9.04 -4.32
CA PHE A 6 -11.28 -8.76 -2.97
C PHE A 6 -10.17 -8.04 -2.21
N CYS A 7 -10.30 -6.72 -2.05
CA CYS A 7 -9.27 -5.92 -1.42
C CYS A 7 -9.29 -6.12 0.09
N LYS A 8 -8.21 -6.65 0.68
CA LYS A 8 -8.11 -6.87 2.13
C LYS A 8 -8.17 -5.57 2.95
N LYS A 9 -7.70 -4.45 2.37
CA LYS A 9 -7.77 -3.12 2.98
C LYS A 9 -9.22 -2.63 3.10
N TYR A 10 -9.97 -2.66 2.00
CA TYR A 10 -11.34 -2.13 1.94
C TYR A 10 -12.45 -3.15 2.21
N GLN A 11 -12.10 -4.43 2.33
CA GLN A 11 -13.02 -5.56 2.49
C GLN A 11 -14.15 -5.58 1.45
N LYS A 12 -13.87 -5.14 0.22
CA LYS A 12 -14.83 -5.11 -0.90
C LYS A 12 -14.15 -5.48 -2.21
N GLU A 13 -14.95 -5.90 -3.19
CA GLU A 13 -14.47 -6.13 -4.56
C GLU A 13 -14.16 -4.80 -5.24
N MET A 14 -12.95 -4.67 -5.77
CA MET A 14 -12.46 -3.47 -6.44
C MET A 14 -11.61 -3.86 -7.65
N GLU A 15 -11.21 -2.87 -8.45
CA GLU A 15 -10.31 -3.09 -9.58
C GLU A 15 -8.98 -3.71 -9.11
N ALA A 16 -8.62 -4.85 -9.70
CA ALA A 16 -7.36 -5.55 -9.45
C ALA A 16 -6.19 -4.85 -10.15
N LEU A 17 -4.98 -5.17 -9.72
CA LEU A 17 -3.80 -4.75 -10.47
C LEU A 17 -3.67 -5.53 -11.78
N ASP A 18 -3.22 -4.85 -12.83
CA ASP A 18 -2.94 -5.47 -14.13
C ASP A 18 -1.75 -6.45 -14.07
N ARG A 19 -0.80 -6.21 -13.15
CA ARG A 19 0.41 -7.03 -12.98
C ARG A 19 0.93 -6.97 -11.55
N ALA A 20 1.63 -8.02 -11.12
CA ALA A 20 2.31 -8.05 -9.83
C ALA A 20 3.35 -6.92 -9.75
N PRO A 21 3.30 -6.05 -8.71
CA PRO A 21 4.20 -4.91 -8.60
C PRO A 21 5.58 -5.28 -8.05
N LEU A 22 5.67 -6.42 -7.36
CA LEU A 22 6.90 -6.95 -6.79
C LEU A 22 7.20 -8.34 -7.37
N PRO A 23 8.47 -8.73 -7.49
CA PRO A 23 8.83 -10.11 -7.78
C PRO A 23 8.60 -11.02 -6.55
N GLY A 24 8.39 -12.31 -6.81
CA GLY A 24 8.28 -13.33 -5.76
C GLY A 24 6.88 -13.52 -5.17
N ALA A 25 6.81 -14.21 -4.03
CA ALA A 25 5.54 -14.57 -3.39
C ALA A 25 4.73 -13.34 -2.93
N LYS A 26 5.41 -12.30 -2.42
CA LYS A 26 4.78 -11.07 -1.95
C LYS A 26 4.03 -10.33 -3.07
N GLY A 27 4.61 -10.28 -4.27
CA GLY A 27 3.95 -9.67 -5.42
C GLY A 27 2.70 -10.40 -5.87
N LYS A 28 2.69 -11.74 -5.75
CA LYS A 28 1.49 -12.55 -6.02
C LYS A 28 0.41 -12.29 -4.97
N GLU A 29 0.77 -12.23 -3.69
CA GLU A 29 -0.15 -11.91 -2.59
C GLU A 29 -0.80 -10.53 -2.80
N ILE A 30 -0.02 -9.51 -3.17
CA ILE A 30 -0.54 -8.18 -3.46
C ILE A 30 -1.50 -8.24 -4.66
N LEU A 31 -1.12 -8.93 -5.73
CA LEU A 31 -1.97 -9.06 -6.92
C LEU A 31 -3.33 -9.71 -6.62
N THR A 32 -3.39 -10.68 -5.70
CA THR A 32 -4.61 -11.43 -5.37
C THR A 32 -5.44 -10.86 -4.23
N SER A 33 -4.89 -9.91 -3.46
CA SER A 33 -5.51 -9.45 -2.21
C SER A 33 -5.57 -7.93 -2.07
N VAL A 34 -4.97 -7.17 -2.98
CA VAL A 34 -4.90 -5.70 -2.92
C VAL A 34 -5.49 -5.11 -4.19
N SER A 35 -6.32 -4.09 -4.06
CA SER A 35 -6.86 -3.36 -5.21
C SER A 35 -5.87 -2.36 -5.78
N LYS A 36 -6.08 -1.98 -7.04
CA LYS A 36 -5.30 -0.94 -7.71
C LYS A 36 -5.32 0.39 -6.95
N GLN A 37 -6.47 0.77 -6.42
CA GLN A 37 -6.61 1.98 -5.59
C GLN A 37 -5.73 1.90 -4.33
N ALA A 38 -5.88 0.83 -3.54
CA ALA A 38 -5.08 0.62 -2.33
C ALA A 38 -3.57 0.59 -2.63
N TRP A 39 -3.17 0.05 -3.77
CA TRP A 39 -1.78 0.04 -4.20
C TRP A 39 -1.25 1.44 -4.53
N GLN A 40 -2.00 2.25 -5.28
CA GLN A 40 -1.62 3.62 -5.60
C GLN A 40 -1.44 4.46 -4.33
N GLU A 41 -2.37 4.30 -3.40
CA GLU A 41 -2.35 4.90 -2.08
C GLU A 41 -1.11 4.52 -1.27
N TRP A 42 -0.78 3.23 -1.27
CA TRP A 42 0.46 2.74 -0.66
C TRP A 42 1.71 3.36 -1.30
N GLN A 43 1.76 3.50 -2.63
CA GLN A 43 2.91 4.12 -3.30
C GLN A 43 3.12 5.58 -2.90
N LEU A 44 2.03 6.34 -2.72
CA LEU A 44 2.09 7.71 -2.21
C LEU A 44 2.63 7.74 -0.78
N LEU A 45 2.09 6.89 0.09
CA LEU A 45 2.54 6.77 1.48
C LEU A 45 4.01 6.37 1.57
N GLN A 46 4.42 5.37 0.79
CA GLN A 46 5.80 4.90 0.69
C GLN A 46 6.75 6.05 0.31
N THR A 47 6.38 6.83 -0.72
CA THR A 47 7.20 7.95 -1.19
C THR A 47 7.34 9.03 -0.11
N MET A 48 6.26 9.39 0.56
CA MET A 48 6.29 10.32 1.69
C MET A 48 7.18 9.79 2.83
N MET A 49 7.04 8.51 3.19
CA MET A 49 7.82 7.88 4.24
C MET A 49 9.32 7.87 3.94
N ILE A 50 9.68 7.57 2.69
CA ILE A 50 11.08 7.56 2.23
C ILE A 50 11.68 8.96 2.35
N ASN A 51 10.95 10.00 1.96
CA ASN A 51 11.43 11.38 2.00
C ASN A 51 11.53 11.91 3.44
N GLU A 52 10.47 11.75 4.25
CA GLU A 52 10.44 12.26 5.62
C GLU A 52 11.47 11.59 6.53
N LYS A 53 11.61 10.26 6.44
CA LYS A 53 12.56 9.51 7.26
C LYS A 53 13.93 9.35 6.60
N GLN A 54 14.14 9.99 5.45
CA GLN A 54 15.36 9.89 4.61
C GLN A 54 15.82 8.43 4.44
N LEU A 55 14.87 7.53 4.14
CA LEU A 55 15.14 6.11 4.07
C LEU A 55 15.96 5.78 2.83
N ASN A 56 17.04 5.03 3.04
CA ASN A 56 17.85 4.56 1.94
C ASN A 56 17.42 3.14 1.54
N LEU A 57 16.69 3.00 0.42
CA LEU A 57 16.26 1.70 -0.11
C LEU A 57 17.41 0.79 -0.55
N MET A 58 18.68 1.19 -0.47
CA MET A 58 19.81 0.27 -0.60
C MET A 58 20.11 -0.46 0.71
N GLN A 59 19.72 0.10 1.85
CA GLN A 59 19.93 -0.51 3.16
C GLN A 59 18.83 -1.56 3.45
N PRO A 60 19.21 -2.77 3.89
CA PRO A 60 18.24 -3.83 4.17
C PRO A 60 17.27 -3.45 5.30
N ALA A 61 17.74 -2.70 6.32
CA ALA A 61 16.90 -2.23 7.42
C ALA A 61 15.79 -1.27 6.93
N SER A 62 16.10 -0.32 6.04
CA SER A 62 15.09 0.57 5.47
C SER A 62 14.10 -0.18 4.58
N ARG A 63 14.55 -1.19 3.82
CA ARG A 63 13.65 -2.07 3.05
C ARG A 63 12.70 -2.83 3.96
N GLN A 64 13.21 -3.43 5.04
CA GLN A 64 12.40 -4.15 6.02
C GLN A 64 11.35 -3.24 6.64
N TYR A 65 11.77 -2.05 7.08
CA TYR A 65 10.85 -1.05 7.63
C TYR A 65 9.73 -0.69 6.64
N VAL A 66 10.06 -0.41 5.37
CA VAL A 66 9.04 -0.10 4.34
C VAL A 66 8.10 -1.28 4.10
N LEU A 67 8.61 -2.52 4.12
CA LEU A 67 7.78 -3.71 3.96
C LEU A 67 6.86 -3.94 5.17
N GLU A 68 7.35 -3.72 6.40
CA GLU A 68 6.50 -3.80 7.60
C GLU A 68 5.38 -2.77 7.56
N GLN A 69 5.67 -1.54 7.13
CA GLN A 69 4.67 -0.48 6.98
C GLN A 69 3.67 -0.81 5.87
N MET A 70 4.11 -1.49 4.82
CA MET A 70 3.23 -1.99 3.75
C MET A 70 2.23 -3.01 4.28
N ASP A 71 2.71 -4.00 5.04
CA ASP A 71 1.85 -5.02 5.62
C ASP A 71 0.82 -4.40 6.57
N LYS A 72 1.25 -3.50 7.44
CA LYS A 72 0.36 -2.74 8.33
C LYS A 72 -0.69 -1.95 7.55
N PHE A 73 -0.28 -1.23 6.51
CA PHE A 73 -1.17 -0.41 5.68
C PHE A 73 -2.29 -1.21 5.04
N PHE A 74 -1.97 -2.42 4.53
CA PHE A 74 -2.97 -3.26 3.89
C PHE A 74 -3.78 -4.10 4.88
N ASN A 75 -3.29 -4.34 6.09
CA ASN A 75 -4.02 -5.05 7.15
C ASN A 75 -4.92 -4.12 7.98
N ASN A 76 -4.98 -2.82 7.66
CA ASN A 76 -5.66 -1.79 8.45
C ASN A 76 -5.10 -1.66 9.88
N GLU A 77 -3.82 -1.94 10.06
CA GLU A 77 -3.10 -1.70 11.31
C GLU A 77 -2.56 -0.27 11.35
N GLU A 78 -2.26 0.23 12.55
CA GLU A 78 -1.61 1.55 12.70
C GLU A 78 -0.24 1.54 12.00
N THR A 79 -0.16 2.20 10.84
CA THR A 79 1.10 2.57 10.22
C THR A 79 1.73 3.71 11.00
N ASP A 80 3.06 3.82 10.96
CA ASP A 80 3.78 4.95 11.55
C ASP A 80 3.12 6.24 11.06
N LYS A 81 2.66 7.06 12.00
CA LYS A 81 1.82 8.24 11.75
C LYS A 81 2.60 9.26 10.93
N LEU A 82 2.62 9.10 9.61
CA LEU A 82 2.88 10.19 8.70
C LEU A 82 1.71 11.16 8.88
N ALA A 83 2.00 12.28 9.55
CA ALA A 83 1.02 13.28 9.88
C ALA A 83 0.34 13.76 8.59
N GLY A 84 -0.91 13.35 8.35
CA GLY A 84 -1.73 13.86 7.24
C GLY A 84 -2.11 12.88 6.14
N TYR A 85 -1.92 11.55 6.30
CA TYR A 85 -2.52 10.61 5.35
C TYR A 85 -4.03 10.46 5.58
N VAL A 86 -4.81 11.27 4.88
CA VAL A 86 -6.27 11.20 4.79
C VAL A 86 -6.62 10.30 3.61
N SER A 87 -7.38 9.23 3.82
CA SER A 87 -7.87 8.39 2.71
C SER A 87 -8.70 9.27 1.76
N PRO A 88 -8.67 9.06 0.43
CA PRO A 88 -9.52 9.79 -0.50
C PRO A 88 -11.02 9.71 -0.17
N ASP A 89 -11.47 8.62 0.49
CA ASP A 89 -12.83 8.47 1.00
C ASP A 89 -13.16 9.47 2.14
N ASP A 90 -12.20 9.85 2.97
CA ASP A 90 -12.35 10.84 4.07
C ASP A 90 -12.39 12.31 3.55
N ILE A 91 -12.12 12.55 2.27
CA ILE A 91 -12.21 13.88 1.63
C ILE A 91 -13.64 14.16 1.12
N THR A 92 -14.58 13.24 1.33
CA THR A 92 -15.98 13.38 0.88
C THR A 92 -16.87 14.14 1.88
N GLU A 93 -16.38 15.16 2.59
CA GLU A 93 -17.21 16.08 3.39
C GLU A 93 -16.64 17.51 3.46
N LEU A 94 -16.37 18.12 2.30
CA LEU A 94 -16.21 19.58 2.17
C LEU A 94 -17.07 20.14 1.04
#